data_AF-A0A9W4RQR8-F1
#
_entry.id   AF-A0A9W4RQR8-F1
#
_cell.length_a   1.000
_cell.length_b   1.000
_cell.length_c   1.000
_cell.angle_alpha   90.00
_cell.angle_beta   90.00
_cell.angle_gamma   90.00
#
_symmetry.space_group_name_H-M   'P 1'
#
loop_
_entity.id
_entity.type
_entity.pdbx_description
1 polymer ?
#
loop_
_entity_poly.entity_id
_entity_poly.type
_entity_poly.pdbx_seq_one_letter_code
_entity_poly.pdbx_strand_id
1 'polypeptide(L)'
;MPRTLICLWGLLAVAQAFPASYRSAIVKRDGEDLLPEYDFIVVGGGTAGLTVADRLSEDPKKTVLVIEYGRIAVDDSFMPPFNTPAAEFLYNLTSVPQPNANNRVFPVPNGAVVGGGSAVNGQIFFRGSKEDHDNWSLLGNPGWDWDSVFPYYKKSHSFNPPPQHIQNDYGMTFDLSAHGNTTPIYMSMPGYQHPGQKYEWKAWSERDGIVVQKEHGNGNAYGLIWIPSSYDPSRAYNRSFSGLGHYQYVQPRQNYHLLPLHRSLKVNFEKQDLTQKAVSVQVKPRFDDGATFDVKAKREIILSASATRTPVILQLSGIGPKKVVEEAGIKSLIDLPGVGWNLQDHSHTVSLYNFTKDVWPTPTTIHTNATFRAEALAEYKAHNTGPFTSPTISGGLLLPARSFTGSHFANLSLQLGLQATHKYYLPDGLDPTLIAGYILQHKILLKSFLSDKSAIFEHPFQGSPRGTSILLKPFSRGSVNINPKDPFGDPIFDYRLLSNPIDLEIHVRMQQYIRNHFATSKTLAALGPVELVPGKDRASDAEVKKWLVDEENLNASNGHSCGTASMMPRHLGGVVDFNLKVYGTSHLSIADTSIIPLLVGAHTQSTAYMIGEKAADLIKSRHG
;
A
#
# COMPACT_ATOMS: atom_id res chain seq x y z
N MET A 1 5.43 49.73 58.98
CA MET A 1 5.30 48.62 59.95
C MET A 1 4.60 47.45 59.26
N PRO A 2 4.96 46.18 59.55
CA PRO A 2 5.40 45.25 58.51
C PRO A 2 4.64 43.90 58.43
N ARG A 3 4.96 43.14 57.35
CA ARG A 3 4.88 41.66 57.14
C ARG A 3 3.51 40.99 56.98
N THR A 4 3.26 40.35 55.82
CA THR A 4 3.25 38.88 55.67
C THR A 4 3.27 38.44 54.19
N LEU A 5 4.10 37.44 53.85
CA LEU A 5 4.08 36.64 52.61
C LEU A 5 2.90 35.64 52.64
N ILE A 6 2.27 35.35 51.49
CA ILE A 6 1.85 33.98 51.11
C ILE A 6 1.98 33.81 49.57
N CYS A 7 2.79 32.83 49.17
CA CYS A 7 2.82 32.23 47.83
C CYS A 7 1.62 31.30 47.62
N LEU A 8 1.09 31.19 46.40
CA LEU A 8 0.76 29.89 45.80
C LEU A 8 0.50 30.00 44.29
N TRP A 9 1.23 29.17 43.55
CA TRP A 9 1.12 28.93 42.12
C TRP A 9 -0.19 28.23 41.78
N GLY A 10 -0.93 28.74 40.82
CA GLY A 10 -2.03 28.03 40.15
C GLY A 10 -1.56 27.49 38.80
N LEU A 11 -1.08 26.25 38.76
CA LEU A 11 -0.95 25.45 37.55
C LEU A 11 -2.35 25.15 37.01
N LEU A 12 -2.79 25.86 35.98
CA LEU A 12 -3.95 25.48 35.17
C LEU A 12 -3.52 24.33 34.25
N ALA A 13 -3.74 23.10 34.71
CA ALA A 13 -3.75 21.93 33.84
C ALA A 13 -4.92 22.06 32.86
N VAL A 14 -4.61 22.42 31.61
CA VAL A 14 -5.56 22.31 30.50
C VAL A 14 -5.72 20.82 30.20
N ALA A 15 -6.65 20.18 30.91
CA ALA A 15 -7.15 18.89 30.49
C ALA A 15 -7.88 19.11 29.16
N GLN A 16 -7.24 18.75 28.05
CA GLN A 16 -7.92 18.64 26.76
C GLN A 16 -8.98 17.53 26.87
N ALA A 17 -10.21 17.94 27.15
CA ALA A 17 -11.37 17.07 27.04
C ALA A 17 -11.61 16.79 25.55
N PHE A 18 -11.15 15.62 25.10
CA PHE A 18 -11.52 15.07 23.79
C PHE A 18 -13.03 14.80 23.75
N PRO A 19 -13.73 15.05 22.63
CA PRO A 19 -15.15 14.75 22.50
C PRO A 19 -15.45 13.29 22.84
N ALA A 20 -16.38 13.09 23.76
CA ALA A 20 -16.85 11.79 24.21
C ALA A 20 -17.86 11.22 23.20
N SER A 21 -17.36 10.63 22.12
CA SER A 21 -18.14 9.71 21.31
C SER A 21 -17.19 8.73 20.63
N TYR A 22 -17.22 7.47 21.11
CA TYR A 22 -16.48 6.29 20.62
C TYR A 22 -15.00 6.15 21.01
N ARG A 23 -14.70 6.04 22.31
CA ARG A 23 -13.47 5.35 22.80
C ARG A 23 -13.81 3.93 23.23
N SER A 24 -13.91 3.01 22.29
CA SER A 24 -14.34 1.61 22.46
C SER A 24 -13.18 0.63 22.73
N ALA A 25 -11.92 1.04 22.57
CA ALA A 25 -10.77 0.14 22.61
C ALA A 25 -9.81 0.40 23.78
N ILE A 26 -9.20 -0.68 24.30
CA ILE A 26 -8.32 -0.63 25.47
C ILE A 26 -6.92 -0.21 25.02
N VAL A 27 -6.66 1.10 25.11
CA VAL A 27 -5.35 1.69 24.86
C VAL A 27 -4.49 1.56 26.11
N LYS A 28 -3.36 0.87 25.97
CA LYS A 28 -2.29 0.76 26.96
C LYS A 28 -1.29 1.88 26.75
N ARG A 29 -0.74 2.44 27.82
CA ARG A 29 0.20 3.57 27.74
C ARG A 29 1.62 3.11 27.90
N ASP A 30 1.86 2.22 28.86
CA ASP A 30 3.19 1.79 29.24
C ASP A 30 3.25 0.27 29.46
N GLY A 31 4.47 -0.26 29.62
CA GLY A 31 4.70 -1.68 29.87
C GLY A 31 4.00 -2.20 31.13
N GLU A 32 3.82 -1.35 32.15
CA GLU A 32 3.13 -1.68 33.41
C GLU A 32 1.62 -1.91 33.23
N ASP A 33 1.01 -1.33 32.19
CA ASP A 33 -0.41 -1.53 31.89
C ASP A 33 -0.68 -2.87 31.18
N LEU A 34 0.37 -3.55 30.72
CA LEU A 34 0.27 -4.77 29.92
C LEU A 34 0.02 -5.99 30.79
N LEU A 35 -0.68 -6.98 30.21
CA LEU A 35 -0.72 -8.31 30.80
C LEU A 35 0.70 -8.91 30.81
N PRO A 36 1.03 -9.79 31.79
CA PRO A 36 2.33 -10.46 31.82
C PRO A 36 2.64 -11.28 30.57
N GLU A 37 1.61 -11.76 29.88
CA GLU A 37 1.68 -12.54 28.65
C GLU A 37 0.37 -12.41 27.85
N TYR A 38 0.45 -12.47 26.53
CA TYR A 38 -0.70 -12.46 25.61
C TYR A 38 -0.77 -13.76 24.80
N ASP A 39 -1.97 -14.20 24.41
CA ASP A 39 -2.07 -15.30 23.44
C ASP A 39 -1.40 -14.91 22.12
N PHE A 40 -1.73 -13.73 21.60
CA PHE A 40 -1.22 -13.22 20.34
C PHE A 40 -0.63 -11.82 20.49
N ILE A 41 0.53 -11.59 19.87
CA ILE A 41 1.11 -10.25 19.70
C ILE A 41 1.18 -9.93 18.21
N VAL A 42 0.55 -8.84 17.81
CA VAL A 42 0.65 -8.29 16.45
C VAL A 42 1.58 -7.08 16.46
N VAL A 43 2.66 -7.17 15.68
CA VAL A 43 3.70 -6.14 15.60
C VAL A 43 3.40 -5.25 14.39
N GLY A 44 2.82 -4.08 14.65
CA GLY A 44 2.35 -3.13 13.64
C GLY A 44 0.82 -3.08 13.56
N GLY A 45 0.26 -1.96 13.99
CA GLY A 45 -1.17 -1.61 13.88
C GLY A 45 -1.52 -1.03 12.52
N GLY A 46 -1.00 -1.62 11.44
CA GLY A 46 -1.27 -1.21 10.05
C GLY A 46 -2.56 -1.80 9.47
N THR A 47 -2.69 -1.75 8.14
CA THR A 47 -3.87 -2.26 7.40
C THR A 47 -4.14 -3.73 7.71
N ALA A 48 -3.17 -4.61 7.45
CA ALA A 48 -3.31 -6.05 7.70
C ALA A 48 -3.24 -6.39 9.19
N GLY A 49 -2.35 -5.75 9.96
CA GLY A 49 -2.17 -6.03 11.38
C GLY A 49 -3.41 -5.79 12.22
N LEU A 50 -4.11 -4.65 12.05
CA LEU A 50 -5.37 -4.43 12.74
C LEU A 50 -6.48 -5.39 12.27
N THR A 51 -6.50 -5.74 10.99
CA THR A 51 -7.43 -6.78 10.48
C THR A 51 -7.23 -8.11 11.21
N VAL A 52 -5.97 -8.57 11.33
CA VAL A 52 -5.64 -9.80 12.05
C VAL A 52 -6.04 -9.70 13.52
N ALA A 53 -5.70 -8.59 14.18
CA ALA A 53 -5.97 -8.41 15.60
C ALA A 53 -7.48 -8.33 15.91
N ASP A 54 -8.27 -7.63 15.08
CA ASP A 54 -9.73 -7.63 15.15
C ASP A 54 -10.24 -9.07 15.10
N ARG A 55 -9.88 -9.81 14.06
CA ARG A 55 -10.39 -11.17 13.88
C ARG A 55 -9.97 -12.11 14.99
N LEU A 56 -8.72 -12.07 15.45
CA LEU A 56 -8.24 -12.93 16.55
C LEU A 56 -8.95 -12.63 17.87
N SER A 57 -9.25 -11.36 18.14
CA SER A 57 -9.92 -10.95 19.39
C SER A 57 -11.42 -11.28 19.44
N GLU A 58 -12.02 -11.72 18.33
CA GLU A 58 -13.42 -12.21 18.31
C GLU A 58 -13.65 -13.40 19.24
N ASP A 59 -12.62 -14.20 19.53
CA ASP A 59 -12.67 -15.21 20.60
C ASP A 59 -12.34 -14.52 21.94
N PRO A 60 -13.31 -14.34 22.85
CA PRO A 60 -13.09 -13.66 24.13
C PRO A 60 -12.13 -14.41 25.06
N LYS A 61 -11.77 -15.67 24.76
CA LYS A 61 -10.83 -16.47 25.53
C LYS A 61 -9.36 -16.23 25.16
N LYS A 62 -9.08 -15.49 24.08
CA LYS A 62 -7.72 -15.25 23.59
C LYS A 62 -7.37 -13.78 23.74
N THR A 63 -6.25 -13.46 24.38
CA THR A 63 -5.79 -12.07 24.51
C THR A 63 -4.92 -11.66 23.32
N VAL A 64 -5.17 -10.47 22.79
CA VAL A 64 -4.47 -9.91 21.63
C VAL A 64 -3.89 -8.55 21.99
N LEU A 65 -2.59 -8.39 21.79
CA LEU A 65 -1.92 -7.09 21.86
C LEU A 65 -1.46 -6.65 20.47
N VAL A 66 -1.80 -5.42 20.08
CA VAL A 66 -1.17 -4.73 18.96
C VAL A 66 -0.13 -3.76 19.49
N ILE A 67 1.10 -3.79 18.96
CA ILE A 67 2.14 -2.81 19.26
C ILE A 67 2.33 -1.95 18.03
N GLU A 68 2.11 -0.64 18.15
CA GLU A 68 2.16 0.31 17.03
C GLU A 68 3.12 1.47 17.31
N TYR A 69 3.94 1.79 16.32
CA TYR A 69 4.89 2.91 16.39
C TYR A 69 4.19 4.27 16.32
N GLY A 70 3.12 4.34 15.54
CA GLY A 70 2.30 5.51 15.33
C GLY A 70 1.42 5.89 16.52
N ARG A 71 0.94 7.13 16.46
CA ARG A 71 -0.14 7.60 17.35
C ARG A 71 -1.50 7.15 16.83
N ILE A 72 -2.51 7.20 17.69
CA ILE A 72 -3.91 7.16 17.26
C ILE A 72 -4.24 8.53 16.66
N ALA A 73 -4.81 8.55 15.46
CA ALA A 73 -5.26 9.79 14.85
C ALA A 73 -6.58 10.28 15.44
N VAL A 74 -6.81 11.60 15.34
CA VAL A 74 -8.06 12.26 15.73
C VAL A 74 -8.89 12.55 14.48
N ASP A 75 -10.22 12.41 14.56
CA ASP A 75 -11.15 12.35 13.40
C ASP A 75 -11.00 13.48 12.37
N ASP A 76 -10.76 14.73 12.83
CA ASP A 76 -10.63 15.88 11.94
C ASP A 76 -9.34 15.88 11.09
N SER A 77 -8.38 14.98 11.36
CA SER A 77 -7.06 14.98 10.73
C SER A 77 -7.04 14.49 9.27
N PHE A 78 -8.15 13.93 8.78
CA PHE A 78 -8.21 13.29 7.46
C PHE A 78 -9.36 13.79 6.58
N MET A 79 -9.93 14.96 6.87
CA MET A 79 -11.01 15.53 6.08
C MET A 79 -10.55 15.76 4.63
N PRO A 80 -11.28 15.25 3.62
CA PRO A 80 -11.02 15.65 2.24
C PRO A 80 -11.19 17.17 2.05
N PRO A 81 -10.67 17.76 0.96
CA PRO A 81 -9.79 17.17 -0.04
C PRO A 81 -8.31 17.14 0.41
N PHE A 82 -8.00 17.33 1.69
CA PHE A 82 -6.61 17.40 2.19
C PHE A 82 -5.99 16.00 2.24
N ASN A 83 -5.57 15.52 1.07
CA ASN A 83 -4.97 14.20 0.91
C ASN A 83 -3.48 14.15 1.28
N THR A 84 -2.84 15.29 1.53
CA THR A 84 -1.45 15.30 2.00
C THR A 84 -1.42 14.97 3.48
N PRO A 85 -0.89 13.81 3.87
CA PRO A 85 -0.81 13.45 5.29
C PRO A 85 0.12 14.40 6.01
N ALA A 86 -0.22 14.78 7.24
CA ALA A 86 0.70 15.50 8.10
C ALA A 86 1.97 14.66 8.33
N ALA A 87 3.14 15.30 8.35
CA ALA A 87 4.43 14.61 8.47
C ALA A 87 4.52 13.72 9.73
N GLU A 88 3.81 14.08 10.80
CA GLU A 88 3.76 13.29 12.04
C GLU A 88 3.08 11.90 11.89
N PHE A 89 2.26 11.72 10.85
CA PHE A 89 1.63 10.44 10.50
C PHE A 89 2.44 9.61 9.52
N LEU A 90 3.64 10.05 9.13
CA LEU A 90 4.50 9.36 8.20
C LEU A 90 5.83 9.00 8.88
N TYR A 91 6.46 7.94 8.42
CA TYR A 91 7.88 7.73 8.67
C TYR A 91 8.69 8.71 7.82
N ASN A 92 9.75 9.27 8.41
CA ASN A 92 10.71 10.08 7.67
C ASN A 92 11.79 9.16 7.09
N LEU A 93 11.50 8.51 5.96
CA LEU A 93 12.39 7.54 5.32
C LEU A 93 12.75 7.97 3.91
N THR A 94 13.98 7.66 3.51
CA THR A 94 14.48 7.89 2.15
C THR A 94 15.22 6.66 1.64
N SER A 95 15.25 6.50 0.32
CA SER A 95 16.07 5.48 -0.31
C SER A 95 17.56 5.84 -0.25
N VAL A 96 18.43 4.87 -0.54
CA VAL A 96 19.79 5.16 -1.00
C VAL A 96 19.77 5.84 -2.39
N PRO A 97 20.87 6.49 -2.81
CA PRO A 97 21.01 6.98 -4.18
C PRO A 97 20.74 5.88 -5.21
N GLN A 98 19.95 6.19 -6.24
CA GLN A 98 19.57 5.25 -7.29
C GLN A 98 20.43 5.45 -8.55
N PRO A 99 21.41 4.57 -8.85
CA PRO A 99 22.41 4.84 -9.90
C PRO A 99 21.82 4.98 -11.30
N ASN A 100 20.76 4.24 -11.61
CA ASN A 100 20.08 4.30 -12.91
C ASN A 100 19.03 5.43 -13.00
N ALA A 101 18.98 6.30 -11.99
CA ALA A 101 18.08 7.46 -11.92
C ALA A 101 18.83 8.67 -11.38
N ASN A 102 19.99 8.99 -11.97
CA ASN A 102 20.85 10.13 -11.62
C ASN A 102 21.29 10.20 -10.15
N ASN A 103 21.46 9.05 -9.49
CA ASN A 103 21.78 8.97 -8.06
C ASN A 103 20.77 9.71 -7.16
N ARG A 104 19.53 9.90 -7.64
CA ARG A 104 18.48 10.53 -6.86
C ARG A 104 18.15 9.69 -5.64
N VAL A 105 17.78 10.39 -4.58
CA VAL A 105 17.24 9.82 -3.35
C VAL A 105 15.75 10.10 -3.32
N PHE A 106 14.95 9.07 -3.07
CA PHE A 106 13.49 9.17 -3.10
C PHE A 106 12.92 9.06 -1.68
N PRO A 107 11.89 9.84 -1.33
CA PRO A 107 11.09 9.57 -0.15
C PRO A 107 10.48 8.16 -0.22
N VAL A 108 10.36 7.50 0.93
CA VAL A 108 9.70 6.19 1.06
C VAL A 108 8.37 6.40 1.78
N PRO A 109 7.23 6.45 1.05
CA PRO A 109 5.94 6.69 1.67
C PRO A 109 5.56 5.53 2.60
N ASN A 110 5.44 5.80 3.89
CA ASN A 110 5.00 4.80 4.86
C ASN A 110 4.29 5.44 6.05
N GLY A 111 3.15 4.88 6.45
CA GLY A 111 2.32 5.40 7.54
C GLY A 111 2.87 5.06 8.92
N ALA A 112 2.99 6.07 9.78
CA ALA A 112 3.39 5.98 11.18
C ALA A 112 2.23 6.42 12.10
N VAL A 113 1.09 5.75 11.96
CA VAL A 113 -0.19 6.04 12.61
C VAL A 113 -0.97 4.73 12.79
N VAL A 114 -1.82 4.62 13.81
CA VAL A 114 -2.74 3.49 13.95
C VAL A 114 -3.68 3.46 12.74
N GLY A 115 -3.60 2.39 11.96
CA GLY A 115 -4.16 2.28 10.62
C GLY A 115 -3.11 2.11 9.51
N GLY A 116 -1.86 2.49 9.79
CA GLY A 116 -0.74 2.46 8.87
C GLY A 116 -1.03 3.18 7.55
N GLY A 117 -0.62 2.56 6.44
CA GLY A 117 -0.83 3.11 5.09
C GLY A 117 -2.29 3.44 4.76
N SER A 118 -3.28 2.69 5.29
CA SER A 118 -4.70 2.95 5.00
C SER A 118 -5.19 4.32 5.53
N ALA A 119 -4.57 4.83 6.58
CA ALA A 119 -4.90 6.15 7.15
C ALA A 119 -4.34 7.32 6.31
N VAL A 120 -3.28 7.08 5.53
CA VAL A 120 -2.50 8.14 4.86
C VAL A 120 -2.45 8.01 3.34
N ASN A 121 -3.06 6.98 2.77
CA ASN A 121 -3.03 6.75 1.32
C ASN A 121 -3.98 7.67 0.53
N GLY A 122 -3.92 7.57 -0.80
CA GLY A 122 -4.79 8.29 -1.74
C GLY A 122 -6.23 7.79 -1.82
N GLN A 123 -6.67 6.91 -0.92
CA GLN A 123 -8.04 6.36 -0.84
C GLN A 123 -8.51 5.55 -2.06
N ILE A 124 -7.62 5.21 -2.98
CA ILE A 124 -7.94 4.43 -4.19
C ILE A 124 -8.21 2.98 -3.79
N PHE A 125 -9.42 2.47 -4.05
CA PHE A 125 -9.85 1.19 -3.49
C PHE A 125 -10.41 0.25 -4.55
N PHE A 126 -9.49 -0.50 -5.18
CA PHE A 126 -9.82 -1.61 -6.07
C PHE A 126 -8.84 -2.77 -5.93
N ARG A 127 -9.07 -3.86 -6.66
CA ARG A 127 -8.28 -5.10 -6.62
C ARG A 127 -7.62 -5.38 -7.97
N GLY A 128 -6.51 -6.11 -7.95
CA GLY A 128 -5.86 -6.59 -9.16
C GLY A 128 -6.70 -7.62 -9.92
N SER A 129 -6.24 -7.99 -11.11
CA SER A 129 -6.92 -8.99 -11.94
C SER A 129 -6.78 -10.40 -11.32
N LYS A 130 -7.66 -11.32 -11.70
CA LYS A 130 -7.61 -12.74 -11.25
C LYS A 130 -6.21 -13.34 -11.47
N GLU A 131 -5.62 -13.07 -12.63
CA GLU A 131 -4.30 -13.56 -13.00
C GLU A 131 -3.19 -13.13 -12.00
N ASP A 132 -3.31 -11.97 -11.34
CA ASP A 132 -2.30 -11.51 -10.37
C ASP A 132 -2.15 -12.49 -9.20
N HIS A 133 -3.26 -13.07 -8.74
CA HIS A 133 -3.29 -14.01 -7.62
C HIS A 133 -3.05 -15.45 -8.08
N ASP A 134 -3.58 -15.84 -9.24
CA ASP A 134 -3.28 -17.16 -9.83
C ASP A 134 -1.76 -17.31 -10.04
N ASN A 135 -1.07 -16.23 -10.38
CA ASN A 135 0.39 -16.18 -10.48
C ASN A 135 1.10 -16.42 -9.14
N TRP A 136 0.50 -16.08 -7.99
CA TRP A 136 1.08 -16.43 -6.69
C TRP A 136 1.05 -17.94 -6.45
N SER A 137 0.02 -18.64 -6.91
CA SER A 137 0.00 -20.11 -6.85
C SER A 137 1.03 -20.75 -7.77
N LEU A 138 1.30 -20.18 -8.94
CA LEU A 138 2.41 -20.62 -9.82
C LEU A 138 3.79 -20.45 -9.15
N LEU A 139 3.90 -19.59 -8.14
CA LEU A 139 5.10 -19.42 -7.31
C LEU A 139 5.16 -20.39 -6.13
N GLY A 140 4.33 -21.44 -6.10
CA GLY A 140 4.35 -22.47 -5.07
C GLY A 140 3.48 -22.16 -3.85
N ASN A 141 2.45 -21.31 -4.01
CA ASN A 141 1.54 -20.91 -2.93
C ASN A 141 0.12 -21.43 -3.17
N PRO A 142 -0.16 -22.73 -2.92
CA PRO A 142 -1.50 -23.27 -3.05
C PRO A 142 -2.47 -22.55 -2.12
N GLY A 143 -3.70 -22.35 -2.60
CA GLY A 143 -4.72 -21.62 -1.86
C GLY A 143 -4.54 -20.10 -1.88
N TRP A 144 -3.61 -19.55 -2.66
CA TRP A 144 -3.45 -18.10 -2.86
C TRP A 144 -3.81 -17.63 -4.28
N ASP A 145 -4.37 -18.54 -5.09
CA ASP A 145 -5.04 -18.21 -6.35
C ASP A 145 -6.29 -17.35 -6.11
N TRP A 146 -6.81 -16.76 -7.18
CA TRP A 146 -7.95 -15.85 -7.08
C TRP A 146 -9.17 -16.47 -6.42
N ASP A 147 -9.52 -17.71 -6.77
CA ASP A 147 -10.75 -18.34 -6.27
C ASP A 147 -10.65 -18.57 -4.75
N SER A 148 -9.44 -18.84 -4.27
CA SER A 148 -9.13 -19.02 -2.86
C SER A 148 -9.02 -17.71 -2.06
N VAL A 149 -8.72 -16.57 -2.69
CA VAL A 149 -8.63 -15.26 -2.01
C VAL A 149 -9.85 -14.36 -2.22
N PHE A 150 -10.65 -14.60 -3.25
CA PHE A 150 -11.83 -13.79 -3.56
C PHE A 150 -12.86 -13.72 -2.43
N PRO A 151 -13.17 -14.80 -1.68
CA PRO A 151 -14.02 -14.71 -0.50
C PRO A 151 -13.47 -13.75 0.58
N TYR A 152 -12.16 -13.73 0.77
CA TYR A 152 -11.49 -12.83 1.72
C TYR A 152 -11.51 -11.37 1.25
N TYR A 153 -11.36 -11.15 -0.05
CA TYR A 153 -11.60 -9.84 -0.63
C TYR A 153 -13.02 -9.36 -0.38
N LYS A 154 -14.04 -10.19 -0.58
CA LYS A 154 -15.43 -9.82 -0.26
C LYS A 154 -15.59 -9.53 1.23
N LYS A 155 -15.08 -10.41 2.10
CA LYS A 155 -15.16 -10.24 3.56
C LYS A 155 -14.53 -8.94 4.05
N SER A 156 -13.50 -8.43 3.37
CA SER A 156 -12.68 -7.32 3.88
C SER A 156 -13.31 -5.94 3.85
N HIS A 157 -14.47 -5.75 3.22
CA HIS A 157 -15.10 -4.44 3.09
C HIS A 157 -16.63 -4.54 2.95
N SER A 158 -17.27 -3.40 3.12
CA SER A 158 -18.64 -3.12 2.72
C SER A 158 -18.63 -2.19 1.51
N PHE A 159 -19.33 -2.56 0.45
CA PHE A 159 -19.43 -1.73 -0.75
C PHE A 159 -20.66 -0.83 -0.71
N ASN A 160 -20.46 0.44 -1.03
CA ASN A 160 -21.53 1.41 -1.19
C ASN A 160 -21.64 1.82 -2.68
N PRO A 161 -22.74 1.47 -3.36
CA PRO A 161 -22.93 1.81 -4.77
C PRO A 161 -23.10 3.33 -4.94
N PRO A 162 -22.82 3.87 -6.15
CA PRO A 162 -23.04 5.28 -6.43
C PRO A 162 -24.54 5.62 -6.34
N PRO A 163 -24.91 6.83 -5.90
CA PRO A 163 -26.28 7.30 -5.98
C PRO A 163 -26.86 7.22 -7.40
N GLN A 164 -28.18 7.04 -7.53
CA GLN A 164 -28.84 6.85 -8.82
C GLN A 164 -28.60 8.03 -9.80
N HIS A 165 -28.56 9.27 -9.30
CA HIS A 165 -28.29 10.42 -10.16
C HIS A 165 -26.87 10.38 -10.74
N ILE A 166 -25.86 9.94 -9.97
CA ILE A 166 -24.49 9.76 -10.46
C ILE A 166 -24.41 8.65 -11.52
N GLN A 167 -25.15 7.55 -11.32
CA GLN A 167 -25.25 6.49 -12.33
C GLN A 167 -25.81 7.02 -13.65
N ASN A 168 -26.90 7.79 -13.59
CA ASN A 168 -27.55 8.35 -14.77
C ASN A 168 -26.66 9.39 -15.46
N ASP A 169 -25.99 10.24 -14.69
CA ASP A 169 -25.23 11.38 -15.21
C ASP A 169 -23.87 10.99 -15.79
N TYR A 170 -23.20 9.99 -15.22
CA TYR A 170 -21.82 9.60 -15.57
C TYR A 170 -21.74 8.20 -16.18
N GLY A 171 -22.82 7.41 -16.16
CA GLY A 171 -22.79 6.03 -16.63
C GLY A 171 -21.98 5.10 -15.72
N MET A 172 -21.94 5.40 -14.42
CA MET A 172 -21.23 4.56 -13.46
C MET A 172 -21.87 3.17 -13.35
N THR A 173 -21.06 2.13 -13.52
CA THR A 173 -21.49 0.73 -13.43
C THR A 173 -20.85 0.03 -12.23
N PHE A 174 -21.50 -1.02 -11.75
CA PHE A 174 -21.01 -1.90 -10.69
C PHE A 174 -21.71 -3.26 -10.77
N ASP A 175 -21.21 -4.25 -10.04
CA ASP A 175 -21.86 -5.54 -9.80
C ASP A 175 -21.69 -5.96 -8.34
N LEU A 176 -22.81 -5.97 -7.60
CA LEU A 176 -22.83 -6.29 -6.17
C LEU A 176 -22.29 -7.69 -5.85
N SER A 177 -22.30 -8.63 -6.80
CA SER A 177 -21.73 -9.97 -6.58
C SER A 177 -20.23 -9.94 -6.31
N ALA A 178 -19.52 -8.89 -6.74
CA ALA A 178 -18.08 -8.69 -6.54
C ALA A 178 -17.69 -8.24 -5.13
N HIS A 179 -18.66 -7.83 -4.31
CA HIS A 179 -18.41 -7.09 -3.07
C HIS A 179 -19.02 -7.76 -1.84
N GLY A 180 -18.47 -7.41 -0.68
CA GLY A 180 -19.08 -7.74 0.61
C GLY A 180 -19.81 -6.56 1.24
N ASN A 181 -20.35 -6.80 2.43
CA ASN A 181 -21.23 -5.89 3.16
C ASN A 181 -21.15 -6.09 4.69
N THR A 182 -20.10 -6.75 5.19
CA THR A 182 -20.05 -7.20 6.60
C THR A 182 -18.98 -6.50 7.43
N THR A 183 -17.88 -6.06 6.81
CA THR A 183 -16.78 -5.41 7.52
C THR A 183 -16.93 -3.89 7.41
N PRO A 184 -16.77 -3.13 8.52
CA PRO A 184 -16.89 -1.67 8.54
C PRO A 184 -15.65 -0.96 7.96
N ILE A 185 -15.15 -1.49 6.85
CA ILE A 185 -14.20 -0.87 5.93
C ILE A 185 -14.99 -0.58 4.66
N TYR A 186 -15.17 0.68 4.31
CA TYR A 186 -16.09 1.11 3.27
C TYR A 186 -15.35 1.36 1.96
N MET A 187 -15.78 0.63 0.93
CA MET A 187 -15.40 0.81 -0.46
C MET A 187 -16.58 1.49 -1.17
N SER A 188 -16.47 2.78 -1.41
CA SER A 188 -17.63 3.59 -1.75
C SER A 188 -17.42 4.31 -3.06
N MET A 189 -18.44 4.30 -3.90
CA MET A 189 -18.49 5.14 -5.08
C MET A 189 -19.06 6.51 -4.67
N PRO A 190 -18.36 7.62 -4.95
CA PRO A 190 -18.71 8.97 -4.47
C PRO A 190 -20.05 9.49 -5.01
N GLY A 191 -20.74 10.29 -4.20
CA GLY A 191 -21.97 11.00 -4.57
C GLY A 191 -21.76 12.27 -5.39
N TYR A 192 -20.50 12.62 -5.68
CA TYR A 192 -20.09 13.77 -6.49
C TYR A 192 -19.00 13.34 -7.48
N GLN A 193 -19.01 13.96 -8.67
CA GLN A 193 -17.99 13.82 -9.70
C GLN A 193 -17.72 15.18 -10.34
N HIS A 194 -16.47 15.46 -10.69
CA HIS A 194 -16.17 16.66 -11.47
C HIS A 194 -16.75 16.54 -12.88
N PRO A 195 -17.32 17.61 -13.47
CA PRO A 195 -17.89 17.55 -14.81
C PRO A 195 -16.92 17.09 -15.90
N GLY A 196 -15.62 17.38 -15.75
CA GLY A 196 -14.56 16.91 -16.65
C GLY A 196 -14.50 15.38 -16.78
N GLN A 197 -14.97 14.63 -15.76
CA GLN A 197 -14.93 13.17 -15.75
C GLN A 197 -15.70 12.57 -16.93
N LYS A 198 -16.79 13.20 -17.37
CA LYS A 198 -17.58 12.74 -18.52
C LYS A 198 -16.78 12.79 -19.82
N TYR A 199 -15.97 13.82 -19.99
CA TYR A 199 -15.16 14.01 -21.19
C TYR A 199 -13.99 13.04 -21.23
N GLU A 200 -13.30 12.84 -20.11
CA GLU A 200 -12.20 11.86 -20.03
C GLU A 200 -12.71 10.43 -20.22
N TRP A 201 -13.79 10.07 -19.52
CA TRP A 201 -14.41 8.75 -19.67
C TRP A 201 -14.81 8.49 -21.12
N LYS A 202 -15.52 9.45 -21.74
CA LYS A 202 -15.95 9.36 -23.13
C LYS A 202 -14.75 9.23 -24.07
N ALA A 203 -13.75 10.08 -23.92
CA ALA A 203 -12.53 10.04 -24.74
C ALA A 203 -11.84 8.68 -24.70
N TRP A 204 -11.73 8.04 -23.53
CA TRP A 204 -11.16 6.71 -23.41
C TRP A 204 -12.08 5.63 -23.99
N SER A 205 -13.38 5.71 -23.76
CA SER A 205 -14.36 4.73 -24.27
C SER A 205 -14.48 4.72 -25.80
N GLU A 206 -14.15 5.83 -26.45
CA GLU A 206 -14.16 5.96 -27.93
C GLU A 206 -12.86 5.47 -28.58
N ARG A 207 -11.82 5.12 -27.80
CA ARG A 207 -10.54 4.69 -28.33
C ARG A 207 -10.56 3.20 -28.66
N ASP A 208 -10.15 2.88 -29.88
CA ASP A 208 -10.08 1.49 -30.36
C ASP A 208 -9.23 0.60 -29.44
N GLY A 209 -9.73 -0.60 -29.16
CA GLY A 209 -9.05 -1.59 -28.32
C GLY A 209 -9.21 -1.40 -26.81
N ILE A 210 -9.89 -0.33 -26.35
CA ILE A 210 -10.21 -0.16 -24.93
C ILE A 210 -11.50 -0.91 -24.57
N VAL A 211 -11.36 -1.92 -23.71
CA VAL A 211 -12.50 -2.62 -23.11
C VAL A 211 -13.05 -1.80 -21.96
N VAL A 212 -14.34 -1.49 -21.95
CA VAL A 212 -15.01 -0.88 -20.79
C VAL A 212 -15.52 -1.98 -19.88
N GLN A 213 -15.04 -2.01 -18.64
CA GLN A 213 -15.47 -3.01 -17.67
C GLN A 213 -16.75 -2.56 -16.97
N LYS A 214 -17.71 -3.47 -16.88
CA LYS A 214 -18.87 -3.28 -16.02
C LYS A 214 -18.46 -3.28 -14.54
N GLU A 215 -17.59 -4.23 -14.16
CA GLU A 215 -17.12 -4.44 -12.80
C GLU A 215 -15.69 -5.00 -12.81
N HIS A 216 -14.77 -4.27 -12.20
CA HIS A 216 -13.37 -4.66 -12.02
C HIS A 216 -13.14 -5.68 -10.88
N GLY A 217 -13.93 -5.61 -9.82
CA GLY A 217 -13.77 -6.36 -8.57
C GLY A 217 -13.97 -7.87 -8.68
N ASN A 218 -14.51 -8.35 -9.81
CA ASN A 218 -14.64 -9.76 -10.17
C ASN A 218 -13.38 -10.34 -10.85
N GLY A 219 -12.24 -9.65 -10.74
CA GLY A 219 -10.95 -10.11 -11.27
C GLY A 219 -10.67 -9.64 -12.70
N ASN A 220 -11.47 -8.71 -13.23
CA ASN A 220 -11.32 -8.10 -14.55
C ASN A 220 -10.77 -6.67 -14.44
N ALA A 221 -9.66 -6.50 -13.71
CA ALA A 221 -9.05 -5.19 -13.49
C ALA A 221 -8.12 -4.80 -14.66
N TYR A 222 -8.70 -4.66 -15.85
CA TYR A 222 -8.04 -4.21 -17.08
C TYR A 222 -9.05 -3.50 -17.98
N GLY A 223 -8.60 -2.62 -18.87
CA GLY A 223 -9.44 -1.72 -19.66
C GLY A 223 -9.79 -0.44 -18.92
N LEU A 224 -10.93 0.16 -19.25
CA LEU A 224 -11.49 1.33 -18.60
C LEU A 224 -12.38 0.89 -17.43
N ILE A 225 -12.07 1.34 -16.22
CA ILE A 225 -12.77 0.96 -15.00
C ILE A 225 -13.22 2.19 -14.20
N TRP A 226 -14.33 2.04 -13.48
CA TRP A 226 -14.68 2.94 -12.39
C TRP A 226 -13.94 2.52 -11.12
N ILE A 227 -13.38 3.49 -10.40
CA ILE A 227 -12.58 3.24 -9.20
C ILE A 227 -13.31 3.76 -7.95
N PRO A 228 -13.71 2.87 -7.02
CA PRO A 228 -14.22 3.25 -5.72
C PRO A 228 -13.14 3.89 -4.83
N SER A 229 -13.59 4.56 -3.77
CA SER A 229 -12.73 5.17 -2.77
C SER A 229 -12.96 4.64 -1.36
N SER A 230 -11.93 4.73 -0.53
CA SER A 230 -11.93 4.32 0.89
C SER A 230 -12.61 5.35 1.78
N TYR A 231 -13.94 5.44 1.72
CA TYR A 231 -14.68 6.40 2.54
C TYR A 231 -16.05 5.86 3.02
N ASP A 232 -16.49 6.27 4.21
CA ASP A 232 -17.81 5.98 4.79
C ASP A 232 -18.82 7.08 4.41
N PRO A 233 -19.84 6.80 3.58
CA PRO A 233 -20.82 7.81 3.17
C PRO A 233 -21.81 8.20 4.28
N SER A 234 -21.86 7.47 5.39
CA SER A 234 -22.84 7.68 6.47
C SER A 234 -22.39 8.68 7.53
N ARG A 235 -21.14 9.16 7.49
CA ARG A 235 -20.54 9.99 8.54
C ARG A 235 -19.94 11.29 8.02
N ALA A 236 -19.98 12.31 8.88
CA ALA A 236 -19.10 13.46 8.76
C ALA A 236 -17.65 13.02 9.06
N TYR A 237 -16.68 13.53 8.31
CA TYR A 237 -15.27 13.08 8.31
C TYR A 237 -15.11 11.62 7.86
N ASN A 238 -14.94 11.43 6.56
CA ASN A 238 -15.40 10.22 5.90
C ASN A 238 -14.32 9.22 5.48
N ARG A 239 -13.02 9.40 5.77
CA ARG A 239 -12.02 8.37 5.39
C ARG A 239 -12.32 7.03 6.08
N SER A 240 -12.36 5.96 5.32
CA SER A 240 -12.46 4.59 5.84
C SER A 240 -11.08 3.92 5.86
N PHE A 241 -10.58 3.60 7.04
CA PHE A 241 -9.26 2.98 7.22
C PHE A 241 -9.25 1.99 8.40
N SER A 242 -8.20 1.16 8.52
CA SER A 242 -8.20 0.03 9.46
C SER A 242 -8.19 0.46 10.93
N GLY A 243 -7.62 1.62 11.26
CA GLY A 243 -7.68 2.22 12.59
C GLY A 243 -9.11 2.56 13.03
N LEU A 244 -10.03 2.72 12.09
CA LEU A 244 -11.45 2.84 12.35
C LEU A 244 -12.13 1.47 12.30
N GLY A 245 -12.22 0.88 11.11
CA GLY A 245 -13.06 -0.31 10.88
C GLY A 245 -12.65 -1.55 11.68
N HIS A 246 -11.35 -1.76 11.90
CA HIS A 246 -10.84 -2.91 12.65
C HIS A 246 -10.42 -2.55 14.08
N TYR A 247 -10.71 -1.33 14.56
CA TYR A 247 -10.31 -0.94 15.90
C TYR A 247 -11.29 0.00 16.61
N GLN A 248 -11.52 1.23 16.14
CA GLN A 248 -12.46 2.14 16.82
C GLN A 248 -13.94 1.78 16.63
N TYR A 249 -14.30 1.19 15.49
CA TYR A 249 -15.69 0.87 15.15
C TYR A 249 -16.10 -0.54 15.57
N VAL A 250 -15.16 -1.36 16.06
CA VAL A 250 -15.50 -2.67 16.62
C VAL A 250 -16.12 -2.50 18.01
N GLN A 251 -16.99 -3.44 18.39
CA GLN A 251 -17.57 -3.47 19.72
C GLN A 251 -16.46 -3.57 20.78
N PRO A 252 -16.59 -2.93 21.96
CA PRO A 252 -15.59 -3.02 23.00
C PRO A 252 -15.30 -4.47 23.40
N ARG A 253 -14.03 -4.88 23.29
CA ARG A 253 -13.55 -6.22 23.63
C ARG A 253 -12.46 -6.12 24.68
N GLN A 254 -12.66 -6.74 25.85
CA GLN A 254 -11.72 -6.68 26.98
C GLN A 254 -10.39 -7.39 26.71
N ASN A 255 -10.33 -8.23 25.68
CA ASN A 255 -9.18 -8.99 25.26
C ASN A 255 -8.42 -8.37 24.07
N TYR A 256 -8.83 -7.19 23.59
CA TYR A 256 -8.19 -6.49 22.47
C TYR A 256 -7.47 -5.23 22.94
N HIS A 257 -6.15 -5.32 23.10
CA HIS A 257 -5.30 -4.23 23.59
C HIS A 257 -4.47 -3.61 22.47
N LEU A 258 -4.25 -2.30 22.55
CA LEU A 258 -3.34 -1.55 21.67
C LEU A 258 -2.33 -0.78 22.52
N LEU A 259 -1.04 -0.90 22.17
CA LEU A 259 0.05 -0.10 22.69
C LEU A 259 0.59 0.79 21.56
N PRO A 260 0.09 2.03 21.39
CA PRO A 260 0.58 2.97 20.39
C PRO A 260 1.88 3.64 20.88
N LEU A 261 2.54 4.41 20.02
CA LEU A 261 3.78 5.14 20.33
C LEU A 261 4.93 4.26 20.85
N HIS A 262 4.98 3.00 20.43
CA HIS A 262 5.99 2.04 20.85
C HIS A 262 6.63 1.35 19.63
N ARG A 263 7.96 1.31 19.60
CA ARG A 263 8.73 0.62 18.56
C ARG A 263 8.98 -0.82 19.00
N SER A 264 8.55 -1.78 18.18
CA SER A 264 9.06 -3.16 18.27
C SER A 264 10.43 -3.23 17.62
N LEU A 265 11.42 -3.77 18.34
CA LEU A 265 12.82 -3.84 17.90
C LEU A 265 13.12 -5.21 17.29
N LYS A 266 12.86 -6.28 18.04
CA LYS A 266 13.15 -7.66 17.63
C LYS A 266 12.21 -8.65 18.31
N VAL A 267 12.16 -9.85 17.77
CA VAL A 267 11.57 -11.04 18.37
C VAL A 267 12.68 -11.79 19.11
N ASN A 268 12.42 -12.21 20.34
CA ASN A 268 13.31 -13.10 21.08
C ASN A 268 12.89 -14.55 20.85
N PHE A 269 13.89 -15.42 20.77
CA PHE A 269 13.71 -16.84 20.46
C PHE A 269 14.32 -17.74 21.52
N GLU A 270 13.67 -18.88 21.72
CA GLU A 270 14.23 -20.04 22.41
C GLU A 270 14.46 -21.16 21.39
N LYS A 271 15.60 -21.84 21.49
CA LYS A 271 15.86 -23.00 20.62
C LYS A 271 14.93 -24.14 21.01
N GLN A 272 14.11 -24.61 20.06
CA GLN A 272 13.23 -25.76 20.23
C GLN A 272 13.45 -26.74 19.07
N ASP A 273 14.08 -27.87 19.39
CA ASP A 273 14.50 -28.88 18.40
C ASP A 273 15.35 -28.29 17.26
N LEU A 274 14.85 -28.39 16.03
CA LEU A 274 15.45 -27.84 14.81
C LEU A 274 14.93 -26.44 14.46
N THR A 275 14.13 -25.83 15.33
CA THR A 275 13.47 -24.53 15.09
C THR A 275 13.83 -23.49 16.15
N GLN A 276 13.62 -22.22 15.81
CA GLN A 276 13.62 -21.11 16.76
C GLN A 276 12.18 -20.77 17.14
N LYS A 277 11.80 -21.00 18.39
CA LYS A 277 10.46 -20.67 18.90
C LYS A 277 10.40 -19.21 19.30
N ALA A 278 9.54 -18.43 18.67
CA ALA A 278 9.29 -17.04 19.08
C ALA A 278 8.58 -17.01 20.45
N VAL A 279 9.10 -16.23 21.40
CA VAL A 279 8.59 -16.20 22.78
C VAL A 279 8.22 -14.80 23.29
N SER A 280 8.87 -13.76 22.78
CA SER A 280 8.54 -12.38 23.17
C SER A 280 8.94 -11.38 22.08
N VAL A 281 8.39 -10.18 22.17
CA VAL A 281 8.80 -9.02 21.37
C VAL A 281 9.48 -8.02 22.28
N GLN A 282 10.66 -7.55 21.88
CA GLN A 282 11.36 -6.46 22.56
C GLN A 282 10.83 -5.11 22.06
N VAL A 283 10.44 -4.24 23.00
CA VAL A 283 9.71 -3.00 22.74
C VAL A 283 10.38 -1.82 23.44
N LYS A 284 10.37 -0.64 22.81
CA LYS A 284 10.81 0.63 23.40
C LYS A 284 9.81 1.76 23.10
N PRO A 285 9.54 2.70 24.03
CA PRO A 285 8.80 3.92 23.72
C PRO A 285 9.40 4.69 22.53
N ARG A 286 8.55 5.33 21.72
CA ARG A 286 8.97 6.04 20.49
C ARG A 286 9.71 7.34 20.77
N PHE A 287 9.22 8.13 21.72
CA PHE A 287 9.70 9.51 21.94
C PHE A 287 10.57 9.69 23.18
N ASP A 288 10.50 8.74 24.12
CA ASP A 288 11.17 8.86 25.39
C ASP A 288 12.38 7.92 25.46
N ASP A 289 13.37 8.28 26.28
CA ASP A 289 14.50 7.41 26.64
C ASP A 289 14.10 6.29 27.61
N GLY A 290 12.81 5.95 27.64
CA GLY A 290 12.26 4.86 28.42
C GLY A 290 13.00 3.55 28.14
N ALA A 291 13.09 2.73 29.19
CA ALA A 291 13.77 1.45 29.11
C ALA A 291 13.09 0.54 28.09
N THR A 292 13.91 -0.25 27.42
CA THR A 292 13.45 -1.38 26.60
C THR A 292 12.88 -2.47 27.51
N PHE A 293 11.76 -3.07 27.14
CA PHE A 293 11.13 -4.19 27.86
C PHE A 293 10.63 -5.27 26.89
N ASP A 294 10.40 -6.47 27.39
CA ASP A 294 9.90 -7.59 26.59
C ASP A 294 8.42 -7.88 26.89
N VAL A 295 7.63 -8.15 25.84
CA VAL A 295 6.24 -8.59 25.96
C VAL A 295 6.13 -10.03 25.47
N LYS A 296 5.64 -10.93 26.34
CA LYS A 296 5.60 -12.37 26.08
C LYS A 296 4.36 -12.80 25.29
N ALA A 297 4.56 -13.75 24.37
CA ALA A 297 3.50 -14.37 23.59
C ALA A 297 3.40 -15.87 23.92
N LYS A 298 2.20 -16.31 24.28
CA LYS A 298 1.89 -17.71 24.58
C LYS A 298 1.75 -18.56 23.34
N ARG A 299 1.15 -18.02 22.27
CA ARG A 299 0.81 -18.78 21.06
C ARG A 299 1.57 -18.35 19.83
N GLU A 300 1.42 -17.10 19.39
CA GLU A 300 2.02 -16.68 18.13
C GLU A 300 2.30 -15.18 18.11
N ILE A 301 3.42 -14.80 17.53
CA ILE A 301 3.77 -13.43 17.18
C ILE A 301 3.53 -13.26 15.69
N ILE A 302 2.81 -12.21 15.31
CA ILE A 302 2.47 -11.88 13.94
C ILE A 302 3.15 -10.57 13.57
N LEU A 303 4.10 -10.60 12.63
CA LEU A 303 4.72 -9.39 12.10
C LEU A 303 3.81 -8.77 11.04
N SER A 304 3.48 -7.50 11.23
CA SER A 304 2.63 -6.69 10.35
C SER A 304 3.17 -5.26 10.21
N ALA A 305 4.49 -5.11 10.22
CA ALA A 305 5.21 -3.83 10.23
C ALA A 305 5.48 -3.26 8.82
N SER A 306 4.84 -3.80 7.79
CA SER A 306 5.00 -3.48 6.36
C SER A 306 6.32 -3.94 5.75
N ALA A 307 6.37 -3.91 4.42
CA ALA A 307 7.56 -4.21 3.65
C ALA A 307 8.81 -3.37 4.02
N THR A 308 8.64 -2.22 4.67
CA THR A 308 9.77 -1.36 5.07
C THR A 308 10.42 -1.76 6.40
N ARG A 309 9.69 -2.44 7.30
CA ARG A 309 10.17 -2.70 8.69
C ARG A 309 10.05 -4.16 9.13
N THR A 310 9.13 -4.95 8.60
CA THR A 310 9.11 -6.40 8.84
C THR A 310 10.46 -7.09 8.58
N PRO A 311 11.16 -6.86 7.44
CA PRO A 311 12.49 -7.45 7.24
C PRO A 311 13.53 -6.96 8.26
N VAL A 312 13.44 -5.70 8.69
CA VAL A 312 14.35 -5.11 9.68
C VAL A 312 14.19 -5.78 11.04
N ILE A 313 12.94 -6.00 11.48
CA ILE A 313 12.65 -6.69 12.74
C ILE A 313 13.20 -8.13 12.67
N LEU A 314 12.99 -8.85 11.57
CA LEU A 314 13.56 -10.20 11.38
C LEU A 314 15.10 -10.19 11.47
N GLN A 315 15.76 -9.27 10.76
CA GLN A 315 17.23 -9.16 10.75
C GLN A 315 17.78 -8.81 12.14
N LEU A 316 17.14 -7.88 12.86
CA LEU A 316 17.44 -7.57 14.26
C LEU A 316 17.24 -8.74 15.21
N SER A 317 16.37 -9.69 14.82
CA SER A 317 16.10 -10.92 15.56
C SER A 317 17.04 -12.07 15.20
N GLY A 318 18.04 -11.84 14.34
CA GLY A 318 18.98 -12.86 13.87
C GLY A 318 18.46 -13.72 12.71
N ILE A 319 17.37 -13.33 12.05
CA ILE A 319 16.77 -14.03 10.91
C ILE A 319 16.93 -13.18 9.65
N GLY A 320 17.76 -13.63 8.72
CA GLY A 320 17.96 -12.94 7.43
C GLY A 320 19.25 -13.35 6.75
N PRO A 321 19.72 -12.60 5.73
CA PRO A 321 20.98 -12.90 5.08
C PRO A 321 22.11 -12.87 6.11
N LYS A 322 22.79 -14.00 6.30
CA LYS A 322 23.80 -14.14 7.35
C LYS A 322 24.81 -12.99 7.39
N LYS A 323 25.34 -12.60 6.23
CA LYS A 323 26.30 -11.49 6.10
C LYS A 323 25.73 -10.16 6.61
N VAL A 324 24.50 -9.81 6.24
CA VAL A 324 23.83 -8.56 6.68
C VAL A 324 23.65 -8.53 8.20
N VAL A 325 23.22 -9.66 8.78
CA VAL A 325 22.98 -9.79 10.22
C VAL A 325 24.30 -9.75 11.00
N GLU A 326 25.33 -10.47 10.55
CA GLU A 326 26.62 -10.54 11.24
C GLU A 326 27.42 -9.24 11.14
N GLU A 327 27.35 -8.52 10.02
CA GLU A 327 27.98 -7.19 9.86
C GLU A 327 27.41 -6.14 10.82
N ALA A 328 26.16 -6.31 11.25
CA ALA A 328 25.52 -5.48 12.27
C ALA A 328 25.86 -5.90 13.71
N GLY A 329 26.75 -6.89 13.90
CA GLY A 329 27.11 -7.42 15.22
C GLY A 329 26.02 -8.31 15.85
N ILE A 330 25.07 -8.81 15.05
CA ILE A 330 23.95 -9.63 15.53
C ILE A 330 24.26 -11.10 15.26
N LYS A 331 23.94 -11.96 16.22
CA LYS A 331 24.09 -13.41 16.05
C LYS A 331 23.07 -13.91 15.02
N SER A 332 23.56 -14.45 13.91
CA SER A 332 22.71 -15.16 12.95
C SER A 332 22.14 -16.45 13.59
N LEU A 333 20.81 -16.54 13.66
CA LEU A 333 20.06 -17.71 14.12
C LEU A 333 19.57 -18.56 12.95
N ILE A 334 19.09 -17.90 11.90
CA ILE A 334 18.59 -18.54 10.68
C ILE A 334 19.09 -17.73 9.49
N ASP A 335 19.91 -18.35 8.65
CA ASP A 335 20.26 -17.80 7.35
C ASP A 335 19.08 -17.95 6.40
N LEU A 336 18.44 -16.82 6.10
CA LEU A 336 17.27 -16.71 5.26
C LEU A 336 17.48 -15.55 4.29
N PRO A 337 18.20 -15.78 3.17
CA PRO A 337 18.62 -14.72 2.24
C PRO A 337 17.46 -13.89 1.66
N GLY A 338 16.23 -14.42 1.68
CA GLY A 338 15.04 -13.73 1.20
C GLY A 338 14.61 -12.54 2.07
N VAL A 339 15.02 -12.47 3.34
CA VAL A 339 14.61 -11.39 4.24
C VAL A 339 15.26 -10.08 3.81
N GLY A 340 14.41 -9.11 3.44
CA GLY A 340 14.82 -7.82 2.90
C GLY A 340 14.99 -7.83 1.39
N TRP A 341 14.97 -8.98 0.71
CA TRP A 341 15.10 -9.07 -0.74
C TRP A 341 13.73 -9.04 -1.45
N ASN A 342 13.72 -8.82 -2.76
CA ASN A 342 12.52 -8.84 -3.61
C ASN A 342 11.59 -7.63 -3.41
N LEU A 343 12.14 -6.49 -2.96
CA LEU A 343 11.39 -5.24 -2.88
C LEU A 343 10.86 -4.87 -4.27
N GLN A 344 9.56 -4.60 -4.33
CA GLN A 344 8.84 -4.13 -5.52
C GLN A 344 7.97 -2.94 -5.14
N ASP A 345 7.82 -1.97 -6.05
CA ASP A 345 6.90 -0.84 -5.91
C ASP A 345 6.48 -0.36 -7.30
N HIS A 346 5.35 0.33 -7.38
CA HIS A 346 4.90 0.97 -8.60
C HIS A 346 5.68 2.28 -8.82
N SER A 347 6.59 2.28 -9.78
CA SER A 347 7.21 3.53 -10.26
C SER A 347 6.24 4.28 -11.16
N HIS A 348 6.36 5.60 -11.19
CA HIS A 348 5.42 6.42 -11.96
C HIS A 348 6.03 7.71 -12.49
N THR A 349 5.39 8.27 -13.51
CA THR A 349 5.64 9.62 -14.00
C THR A 349 4.32 10.39 -14.12
N VAL A 350 4.35 11.66 -14.48
CA VAL A 350 3.17 12.52 -14.58
C VAL A 350 2.99 13.08 -15.99
N SER A 351 1.74 13.20 -16.42
CA SER A 351 1.35 13.91 -17.63
C SER A 351 0.43 15.06 -17.26
N LEU A 352 0.75 16.27 -17.73
CA LEU A 352 -0.01 17.48 -17.46
C LEU A 352 -0.38 18.17 -18.76
N TYR A 353 -1.66 18.45 -18.93
CA TYR A 353 -2.24 19.24 -20.00
C TYR A 353 -3.09 20.36 -19.40
N ASN A 354 -3.29 21.44 -20.17
CA ASN A 354 -4.38 22.38 -19.95
C ASN A 354 -5.48 22.14 -21.00
N PHE A 355 -6.70 22.52 -20.68
CA PHE A 355 -7.74 22.72 -21.69
C PHE A 355 -7.88 24.22 -21.97
N THR A 356 -8.05 24.58 -23.23
CA THR A 356 -8.35 25.98 -23.60
C THR A 356 -9.82 26.33 -23.38
N LYS A 357 -10.68 25.33 -23.19
CA LYS A 357 -12.06 25.46 -22.75
C LYS A 357 -12.25 24.66 -21.48
N ASP A 358 -12.35 25.36 -20.35
CA ASP A 358 -12.48 24.72 -19.04
C ASP A 358 -13.87 24.14 -18.83
N VAL A 359 -13.89 22.94 -18.24
CA VAL A 359 -15.11 22.33 -17.73
C VAL A 359 -15.19 22.64 -16.23
N TRP A 360 -16.08 23.56 -15.87
CA TRP A 360 -16.20 24.07 -14.50
C TRP A 360 -17.24 23.31 -13.66
N PRO A 361 -16.99 23.05 -12.35
CA PRO A 361 -15.74 23.27 -11.63
C PRO A 361 -14.73 22.12 -11.83
N THR A 362 -13.44 22.47 -11.85
CA THR A 362 -12.34 21.50 -11.93
C THR A 362 -11.97 20.94 -10.54
N PRO A 363 -11.23 19.82 -10.47
CA PRO A 363 -10.64 19.34 -9.22
C PRO A 363 -9.81 20.38 -8.45
N THR A 364 -9.16 21.31 -9.15
CA THR A 364 -8.33 22.35 -8.50
C THR A 364 -9.15 23.52 -7.95
N THR A 365 -10.42 23.66 -8.35
CA THR A 365 -11.27 24.81 -8.00
C THR A 365 -11.44 24.99 -6.49
N ILE A 366 -11.53 23.90 -5.73
CA ILE A 366 -11.65 23.94 -4.26
C ILE A 366 -10.41 24.54 -3.57
N HIS A 367 -9.26 24.54 -4.25
CA HIS A 367 -8.01 25.10 -3.73
C HIS A 367 -7.78 26.55 -4.20
N THR A 368 -8.34 26.93 -5.35
CA THR A 368 -8.08 28.23 -5.98
C THR A 368 -9.21 29.25 -5.79
N ASN A 369 -10.43 28.82 -5.45
CA ASN A 369 -11.58 29.69 -5.25
C ASN A 369 -12.14 29.56 -3.81
N ALA A 370 -11.89 30.59 -2.99
CA ALA A 370 -12.28 30.61 -1.58
C ALA A 370 -13.81 30.59 -1.37
N THR A 371 -14.57 31.26 -2.23
CA THR A 371 -16.05 31.28 -2.15
C THR A 371 -16.62 29.89 -2.44
N PHE A 372 -16.21 29.28 -3.55
CA PHE A 372 -16.61 27.91 -3.89
C PHE A 372 -16.24 26.92 -2.79
N ARG A 373 -15.03 27.05 -2.23
CA ARG A 373 -14.60 26.21 -1.10
C ARG A 373 -15.50 26.39 0.12
N ALA A 374 -15.88 27.63 0.47
CA ALA A 374 -16.74 27.90 1.61
C ALA A 374 -18.14 27.29 1.41
N GLU A 375 -18.73 27.47 0.23
CA GLU A 375 -20.03 26.88 -0.14
C GLU A 375 -19.98 25.35 -0.13
N ALA A 376 -18.96 24.75 -0.75
CA ALA A 376 -18.77 23.31 -0.77
C ALA A 376 -18.56 22.73 0.64
N LEU A 377 -17.90 23.46 1.54
CA LEU A 377 -17.71 23.04 2.92
C LEU A 377 -19.02 23.14 3.72
N ALA A 378 -19.83 24.17 3.47
CA ALA A 378 -21.14 24.31 4.10
C ALA A 378 -22.08 23.17 3.67
N GLU A 379 -22.13 22.85 2.37
CA GLU A 379 -22.87 21.71 1.83
C GLU A 379 -22.41 20.39 2.48
N TYR A 380 -21.10 20.16 2.54
CA TYR A 380 -20.54 18.96 3.16
C TYR A 380 -20.93 18.84 4.64
N LYS A 381 -20.81 19.92 5.41
CA LYS A 381 -21.15 19.91 6.84
C LYS A 381 -22.64 19.72 7.10
N ALA A 382 -23.51 20.22 6.21
CA ALA A 382 -24.95 20.12 6.36
C ALA A 382 -25.50 18.77 5.90
N HIS A 383 -24.93 18.20 4.83
CA HIS A 383 -25.57 17.13 4.06
C HIS A 383 -24.64 15.95 3.71
N ASN A 384 -23.34 16.01 4.02
CA ASN A 384 -22.33 15.03 3.59
C ASN A 384 -22.30 14.82 2.07
N THR A 385 -22.50 15.90 1.31
CA THR A 385 -22.57 15.92 -0.16
C THR A 385 -21.63 16.97 -0.74
N GLY A 386 -21.57 17.04 -2.07
CA GLY A 386 -20.84 18.08 -2.79
C GLY A 386 -19.34 17.83 -2.96
N PRO A 387 -18.58 18.83 -3.43
CA PRO A 387 -17.19 18.67 -3.87
C PRO A 387 -16.21 18.10 -2.83
N PHE A 388 -16.47 18.30 -1.53
CA PHE A 388 -15.66 17.70 -0.46
C PHE A 388 -15.84 16.17 -0.36
N THR A 389 -16.85 15.59 -1.01
CA THR A 389 -17.01 14.13 -1.13
C THR A 389 -16.35 13.58 -2.40
N SER A 390 -15.80 14.44 -3.26
CA SER A 390 -15.11 14.00 -4.46
C SER A 390 -13.90 13.14 -4.11
N PRO A 391 -13.70 12.01 -4.81
CA PRO A 391 -12.51 11.22 -4.60
C PRO A 391 -11.31 11.89 -5.26
N THR A 392 -10.11 11.44 -4.91
CA THR A 392 -8.88 11.79 -5.62
C THR A 392 -8.84 11.20 -7.03
N ILE A 393 -9.48 10.04 -7.24
CA ILE A 393 -9.54 9.30 -8.51
C ILE A 393 -10.90 8.61 -8.56
N SER A 394 -11.58 8.65 -9.70
CA SER A 394 -12.87 7.99 -9.91
C SER A 394 -12.91 7.12 -11.16
N GLY A 395 -11.99 7.32 -12.10
CA GLY A 395 -11.83 6.47 -13.28
C GLY A 395 -10.37 6.08 -13.46
N GLY A 396 -10.14 4.93 -14.09
CA GLY A 396 -8.79 4.49 -14.42
C GLY A 396 -8.73 3.68 -15.69
N LEU A 397 -7.63 3.85 -16.41
CA LEU A 397 -7.27 3.04 -17.56
C LEU A 397 -6.18 2.06 -17.14
N LEU A 398 -6.45 0.76 -17.20
CA LEU A 398 -5.52 -0.32 -16.84
C LEU A 398 -5.22 -1.18 -18.06
N LEU A 399 -4.05 -1.00 -18.67
CA LEU A 399 -3.76 -1.58 -19.98
C LEU A 399 -2.85 -2.79 -19.94
N PRO A 400 -3.21 -3.88 -20.61
CA PRO A 400 -2.26 -4.90 -21.04
C PRO A 400 -1.18 -4.31 -21.93
N ALA A 401 0.03 -4.89 -21.90
CA ALA A 401 1.19 -4.38 -22.66
C ALA A 401 0.92 -4.21 -24.15
N ARG A 402 0.20 -5.16 -24.77
CA ARG A 402 -0.14 -5.11 -26.20
C ARG A 402 -0.89 -3.82 -26.58
N SER A 403 -1.69 -3.28 -25.67
CA SER A 403 -2.56 -2.13 -25.93
C SER A 403 -1.79 -0.82 -26.12
N PHE A 404 -0.64 -0.65 -25.47
CA PHE A 404 0.10 0.62 -25.45
C PHE A 404 1.52 0.55 -26.03
N THR A 405 2.07 -0.65 -26.24
CA THR A 405 3.44 -0.81 -26.76
C THR A 405 3.51 -0.82 -28.29
N GLY A 406 2.38 -1.08 -28.98
CA GLY A 406 2.27 -1.03 -30.43
C GLY A 406 3.28 -1.95 -31.13
N SER A 407 4.01 -1.41 -32.13
CA SER A 407 5.04 -2.15 -32.88
C SER A 407 6.21 -2.65 -32.02
N HIS A 408 6.42 -2.09 -30.82
CA HIS A 408 7.49 -2.50 -29.92
C HIS A 408 7.18 -3.78 -29.13
N PHE A 409 5.91 -4.22 -29.10
CA PHE A 409 5.48 -5.35 -28.29
C PHE A 409 6.30 -6.62 -28.54
N ALA A 410 6.53 -6.96 -29.82
CA ALA A 410 7.26 -8.18 -30.19
C ALA A 410 8.72 -8.14 -29.72
N ASN A 411 9.40 -7.00 -29.89
CA ASN A 411 10.79 -6.83 -29.46
C ASN A 411 10.92 -6.87 -27.93
N LEU A 412 10.05 -6.17 -27.21
CA LEU A 412 10.04 -6.19 -25.73
C LEU A 412 9.77 -7.60 -25.20
N SER A 413 8.82 -8.32 -25.81
CA SER A 413 8.51 -9.70 -25.46
C SER A 413 9.72 -10.63 -25.66
N LEU A 414 10.45 -10.47 -26.76
CA LEU A 414 11.67 -11.24 -27.03
C LEU A 414 12.76 -10.94 -26.00
N GLN A 415 13.02 -9.67 -25.70
CA GLN A 415 14.02 -9.27 -24.70
C GLN A 415 13.68 -9.84 -23.32
N LEU A 416 12.41 -9.76 -22.91
CA LEU A 416 11.94 -10.36 -21.67
C LEU A 416 12.09 -11.89 -21.68
N GLY A 417 11.84 -12.56 -22.81
CA GLY A 417 12.07 -13.99 -22.99
C GLY A 417 13.52 -14.41 -22.79
N LEU A 418 14.47 -13.66 -23.33
CA LEU A 418 15.91 -13.90 -23.16
C LEU A 418 16.37 -13.70 -21.70
N GLN A 419 15.74 -12.74 -21.01
CA GLN A 419 16.00 -12.48 -19.61
C GLN A 419 15.42 -13.55 -18.67
N ALA A 420 14.34 -14.22 -19.09
CA ALA A 420 13.63 -15.22 -18.30
C ALA A 420 14.41 -16.52 -18.03
N THR A 421 15.65 -16.65 -18.52
CA THR A 421 16.49 -17.84 -18.33
C THR A 421 17.84 -17.55 -17.69
N HIS A 422 18.11 -16.29 -17.31
CA HIS A 422 19.42 -15.85 -16.85
C HIS A 422 19.30 -14.84 -15.70
N LYS A 423 20.39 -14.63 -14.95
CA LYS A 423 20.47 -13.70 -13.82
C LYS A 423 20.73 -12.24 -14.22
N TYR A 424 20.31 -11.82 -15.41
CA TYR A 424 20.61 -10.45 -15.89
C TYR A 424 20.05 -9.41 -14.91
N TYR A 425 20.80 -8.33 -14.72
CA TYR A 425 20.42 -7.17 -13.90
C TYR A 425 20.25 -7.43 -12.39
N LEU A 426 20.55 -8.64 -11.92
CA LEU A 426 20.69 -8.94 -10.49
C LEU A 426 22.09 -8.55 -9.98
N PRO A 427 22.23 -8.19 -8.70
CA PRO A 427 23.55 -7.93 -8.10
C PRO A 427 24.44 -9.18 -8.14
N ASP A 428 25.75 -8.95 -8.22
CA ASP A 428 26.73 -10.02 -8.06
C ASP A 428 26.74 -10.57 -6.63
N GLY A 429 27.09 -11.85 -6.49
CA GLY A 429 27.15 -12.52 -5.19
C GLY A 429 25.81 -12.81 -4.52
N LEU A 430 24.69 -12.58 -5.22
CA LEU A 430 23.36 -12.93 -4.72
C LEU A 430 23.22 -14.45 -4.49
N ASP A 431 22.53 -14.84 -3.42
CA ASP A 431 22.31 -16.25 -3.09
C ASP A 431 21.61 -17.00 -4.23
N PRO A 432 22.02 -18.24 -4.58
CA PRO A 432 21.43 -19.00 -5.69
C PRO A 432 19.91 -19.19 -5.59
N THR A 433 19.34 -19.27 -4.38
CA THR A 433 17.89 -19.41 -4.18
C THR A 433 17.15 -18.15 -4.61
N LEU A 434 17.72 -16.96 -4.38
CA LEU A 434 17.15 -15.68 -4.81
C LEU A 434 17.19 -15.53 -6.34
N ILE A 435 18.27 -16.00 -6.96
CA ILE A 435 18.39 -16.05 -8.42
C ILE A 435 17.33 -16.98 -9.01
N ALA A 436 17.18 -18.19 -8.45
CA ALA A 436 16.17 -19.15 -8.89
C ALA A 436 14.73 -18.59 -8.75
N GLY A 437 14.43 -17.95 -7.62
CA GLY A 437 13.16 -17.28 -7.38
C GLY A 437 12.88 -16.15 -8.38
N TYR A 438 13.86 -15.28 -8.62
CA TYR A 438 13.74 -14.20 -9.59
C TYR A 438 13.51 -14.72 -11.01
N ILE A 439 14.22 -15.77 -11.44
CA ILE A 439 14.03 -16.37 -12.77
C ILE A 439 12.59 -16.90 -12.93
N LEU A 440 12.03 -17.55 -11.90
CA LEU A 440 10.64 -18.02 -11.96
C LEU A 440 9.64 -16.86 -11.98
N GLN A 441 9.84 -15.84 -11.14
CA GLN A 441 9.05 -14.61 -11.15
C GLN A 441 9.08 -13.94 -12.53
N HIS A 442 10.26 -13.84 -13.15
CA HIS A 442 10.44 -13.23 -14.47
C HIS A 442 9.65 -13.97 -15.56
N LYS A 443 9.66 -15.32 -15.54
CA LYS A 443 8.85 -16.13 -16.46
C LYS A 443 7.34 -15.85 -16.30
N ILE A 444 6.88 -15.71 -15.06
CA ILE A 444 5.47 -15.43 -14.75
C ILE A 444 5.09 -13.98 -15.12
N LEU A 445 6.01 -13.02 -14.92
CA LEU A 445 5.84 -11.65 -15.38
C LEU A 445 5.81 -11.56 -16.91
N LEU A 446 6.63 -12.32 -17.61
CA LEU A 446 6.54 -12.44 -19.07
C LEU A 446 5.17 -12.99 -19.51
N LYS A 447 4.66 -14.03 -18.85
CA LYS A 447 3.28 -14.51 -19.08
C LYS A 447 2.25 -13.39 -18.90
N SER A 448 2.38 -12.62 -17.83
CA SER A 448 1.51 -11.46 -17.56
C SER A 448 1.63 -10.37 -18.63
N PHE A 449 2.85 -10.11 -19.12
CA PHE A 449 3.12 -9.13 -20.19
C PHE A 449 2.49 -9.56 -21.51
N LEU A 450 2.45 -10.87 -21.79
CA LEU A 450 1.85 -11.45 -23.00
C LEU A 450 0.32 -11.56 -22.94
N SER A 451 -0.26 -11.48 -21.74
CA SER A 451 -1.70 -11.65 -21.49
C SER A 451 -2.48 -10.36 -21.77
N ASP A 452 -3.62 -10.50 -22.45
CA ASP A 452 -4.56 -9.39 -22.70
C ASP A 452 -5.49 -9.13 -21.50
N LYS A 453 -5.33 -9.86 -20.39
CA LYS A 453 -6.14 -9.74 -19.17
C LYS A 453 -5.34 -9.27 -17.95
N SER A 454 -4.07 -8.92 -18.15
CA SER A 454 -3.16 -8.50 -17.10
C SER A 454 -2.71 -7.07 -17.35
N ALA A 455 -3.08 -6.15 -16.46
CA ALA A 455 -2.67 -4.77 -16.55
C ALA A 455 -1.17 -4.60 -16.25
N ILE A 456 -0.46 -3.89 -17.13
CA ILE A 456 0.96 -3.52 -16.98
C ILE A 456 1.09 -2.01 -16.73
N PHE A 457 0.13 -1.23 -17.23
CA PHE A 457 0.10 0.23 -17.16
C PHE A 457 -1.22 0.70 -16.53
N GLU A 458 -1.16 1.53 -15.49
CA GLU A 458 -2.30 2.27 -14.96
C GLU A 458 -2.18 3.77 -15.26
N HIS A 459 -3.27 4.36 -15.75
CA HIS A 459 -3.46 5.80 -15.86
C HIS A 459 -4.77 6.21 -15.17
N PRO A 460 -4.73 6.59 -13.89
CA PRO A 460 -5.91 7.05 -13.18
C PRO A 460 -6.21 8.52 -13.51
N PHE A 461 -7.50 8.88 -13.49
CA PHE A 461 -8.00 10.20 -13.83
C PHE A 461 -9.22 10.59 -12.97
N GLN A 462 -9.50 11.90 -12.89
CA GLN A 462 -10.50 12.48 -11.98
C GLN A 462 -11.25 13.71 -12.54
N GLY A 463 -11.38 13.80 -13.86
CA GLY A 463 -12.07 14.90 -14.53
C GLY A 463 -11.22 16.15 -14.68
N SER A 464 -9.92 15.98 -14.85
CA SER A 464 -8.97 17.05 -15.14
C SER A 464 -7.88 16.54 -16.08
N PRO A 465 -7.32 17.38 -16.97
CA PRO A 465 -6.26 17.03 -17.93
C PRO A 465 -4.88 16.70 -17.29
N ARG A 466 -4.88 16.09 -16.11
CA ARG A 466 -3.72 15.67 -15.33
C ARG A 466 -3.91 14.19 -14.97
N GLY A 467 -2.89 13.39 -15.24
CA GLY A 467 -2.87 11.99 -14.86
C GLY A 467 -1.47 11.52 -14.50
N THR A 468 -1.43 10.47 -13.70
CA THR A 468 -0.20 9.75 -13.38
C THR A 468 -0.07 8.56 -14.34
N SER A 469 1.13 8.22 -14.76
CA SER A 469 1.39 7.01 -15.53
C SER A 469 2.19 6.04 -14.67
N ILE A 470 1.59 4.91 -14.31
CA ILE A 470 2.10 4.00 -13.27
C ILE A 470 2.46 2.64 -13.90
N LEU A 471 3.69 2.17 -13.64
CA LEU A 471 4.15 0.83 -14.01
C LEU A 471 3.68 -0.16 -12.94
N LEU A 472 2.76 -1.05 -13.31
CA LEU A 472 2.14 -2.01 -12.38
C LEU A 472 2.98 -3.26 -12.14
N LYS A 473 3.81 -3.67 -13.10
CA LYS A 473 4.56 -4.93 -13.04
C LYS A 473 6.04 -4.72 -13.32
N PRO A 474 6.78 -4.11 -12.37
CA PRO A 474 8.21 -3.84 -12.55
C PRO A 474 9.03 -5.14 -12.58
N PHE A 475 10.10 -5.14 -13.35
CA PHE A 475 11.10 -6.21 -13.40
C PHE A 475 12.28 -5.94 -12.46
N SER A 476 12.56 -4.66 -12.16
CA SER A 476 13.54 -4.28 -11.14
C SER A 476 13.20 -4.88 -9.76
N ARG A 477 14.22 -5.22 -8.98
CA ARG A 477 14.08 -5.73 -7.60
C ARG A 477 15.03 -5.02 -6.67
N GLY A 478 14.50 -4.47 -5.59
CA GLY A 478 15.26 -3.78 -4.56
C GLY A 478 15.54 -4.62 -3.32
N SER A 479 16.03 -3.95 -2.27
CA SER A 479 16.17 -4.53 -0.94
C SER A 479 15.91 -3.54 0.21
N VAL A 480 15.64 -4.07 1.39
CA VAL A 480 15.48 -3.33 2.65
C VAL A 480 16.24 -4.06 3.75
N ASN A 481 17.32 -3.44 4.24
CA ASN A 481 18.22 -4.06 5.21
C ASN A 481 18.51 -3.14 6.40
N ILE A 482 18.84 -3.72 7.55
CA ILE A 482 19.42 -2.98 8.67
C ILE A 482 20.70 -2.26 8.22
N ASN A 483 20.92 -1.06 8.75
CA ASN A 483 22.20 -0.38 8.61
C ASN A 483 23.18 -0.97 9.63
N PRO A 484 24.27 -1.65 9.23
CA PRO A 484 25.19 -2.25 10.20
C PRO A 484 25.87 -1.23 11.11
N LYS A 485 25.94 0.05 10.71
CA LYS A 485 26.50 1.13 11.53
C LYS A 485 25.52 1.68 12.57
N ASP A 486 24.22 1.50 12.33
CA ASP A 486 23.14 1.88 13.25
C ASP A 486 21.97 0.90 13.09
N PRO A 487 22.07 -0.33 13.66
CA PRO A 487 21.08 -1.37 13.42
C PRO A 487 19.67 -1.02 13.91
N PHE A 488 19.56 -0.13 14.91
CA PHE A 488 18.30 0.31 15.50
C PHE A 488 17.72 1.59 14.87
N GLY A 489 18.46 2.18 13.92
CA GLY A 489 18.08 3.36 13.17
C GLY A 489 17.14 3.08 12.00
N ASP A 490 17.29 3.89 10.95
CA ASP A 490 16.55 3.72 9.70
C ASP A 490 17.22 2.68 8.81
N PRO A 491 16.42 1.86 8.10
CA PRO A 491 16.96 0.84 7.21
C PRO A 491 17.64 1.47 6.00
N ILE A 492 18.60 0.73 5.46
CA ILE A 492 19.07 0.91 4.09
C ILE A 492 17.95 0.43 3.18
N PHE A 493 17.24 1.38 2.58
CA PHE A 493 16.14 1.13 1.66
C PHE A 493 16.61 1.38 0.23
N ASP A 494 16.65 0.36 -0.62
CA ASP A 494 17.14 0.47 -1.98
C ASP A 494 16.12 -0.07 -2.97
N TYR A 495 15.46 0.83 -3.72
CA TYR A 495 14.53 0.43 -4.76
C TYR A 495 15.21 -0.33 -5.91
N ARG A 496 16.51 -0.09 -6.14
CA ARG A 496 17.20 -0.46 -7.38
C ARG A 496 16.39 -0.06 -8.61
N LEU A 497 15.84 1.16 -8.57
CA LEU A 497 14.97 1.73 -9.60
C LEU A 497 15.67 1.64 -10.96
N LEU A 498 14.96 1.14 -11.97
CA LEU A 498 15.47 0.91 -13.33
C LEU A 498 16.71 0.01 -13.40
N SER A 499 16.94 -0.88 -12.42
CA SER A 499 18.01 -1.87 -12.53
C SER A 499 17.77 -2.81 -13.70
N ASN A 500 16.51 -3.14 -14.01
CA ASN A 500 16.14 -3.75 -15.27
C ASN A 500 15.74 -2.65 -16.29
N PRO A 501 16.44 -2.51 -17.43
CA PRO A 501 16.19 -1.44 -18.38
C PRO A 501 14.84 -1.54 -19.10
N ILE A 502 14.18 -2.72 -19.10
CA ILE A 502 12.85 -2.86 -19.70
C ILE A 502 11.83 -1.97 -18.99
N ASP A 503 11.98 -1.74 -17.68
CA ASP A 503 11.08 -0.86 -16.93
C ASP A 503 11.08 0.56 -17.52
N LEU A 504 12.25 1.07 -17.94
CA LEU A 504 12.35 2.38 -18.58
C LEU A 504 11.68 2.38 -19.96
N GLU A 505 11.90 1.34 -20.77
CA GLU A 505 11.25 1.23 -22.08
C GLU A 505 9.72 1.23 -21.94
N ILE A 506 9.18 0.53 -20.93
CA ILE A 506 7.74 0.52 -20.66
C ILE A 506 7.25 1.92 -20.30
N HIS A 507 7.95 2.67 -19.43
CA HIS A 507 7.59 4.06 -19.11
C HIS A 507 7.55 4.97 -20.34
N VAL A 508 8.50 4.82 -21.28
CA VAL A 508 8.50 5.60 -22.52
C VAL A 508 7.26 5.28 -23.37
N ARG A 509 6.89 3.99 -23.50
CA ARG A 509 5.68 3.57 -24.22
C ARG A 509 4.41 4.09 -23.54
N MET A 510 4.33 4.04 -22.22
CA MET A 510 3.23 4.62 -21.44
C MET A 510 3.07 6.11 -21.74
N GLN A 511 4.17 6.87 -21.71
CA GLN A 511 4.13 8.31 -21.96
C GLN A 511 3.69 8.63 -23.39
N GLN A 512 4.23 7.93 -24.38
CA GLN A 512 3.84 8.13 -25.78
C GLN A 512 2.38 7.78 -26.04
N TYR A 513 1.87 6.74 -25.37
CA TYR A 513 0.47 6.36 -25.48
C TYR A 513 -0.47 7.46 -24.96
N ILE A 514 -0.16 8.06 -23.81
CA ILE A 514 -0.93 9.20 -23.26
C ILE A 514 -0.87 10.40 -24.21
N ARG A 515 0.30 10.76 -24.73
CA ARG A 515 0.43 11.87 -25.68
C ARG A 515 -0.38 11.64 -26.95
N ASN A 516 -0.33 10.42 -27.49
CA ASN A 516 -1.13 10.05 -28.64
C ASN A 516 -2.63 10.15 -28.35
N HIS A 517 -3.08 9.76 -27.15
CA HIS A 517 -4.49 9.90 -26.76
C HIS A 517 -4.95 11.36 -26.81
N PHE A 518 -4.23 12.27 -26.16
CA PHE A 518 -4.57 13.69 -26.16
C PHE A 518 -4.50 14.32 -27.55
N ALA A 519 -3.56 13.87 -28.41
CA ALA A 519 -3.41 14.38 -29.77
C ALA A 519 -4.49 13.89 -30.75
N THR A 520 -5.10 12.72 -30.50
CA THR A 520 -6.01 12.05 -31.47
C THR A 520 -7.47 11.98 -31.02
N SER A 521 -7.76 12.18 -29.73
CA SER A 521 -9.12 12.11 -29.20
C SER A 521 -9.98 13.25 -29.72
N LYS A 522 -11.08 12.91 -30.43
CA LYS A 522 -12.09 13.87 -30.90
C LYS A 522 -12.78 14.58 -29.73
N THR A 523 -13.11 13.82 -28.68
CA THR A 523 -13.76 14.36 -27.48
C THR A 523 -12.86 15.36 -26.76
N LEU A 524 -11.56 15.06 -26.61
CA LEU A 524 -10.63 16.00 -25.97
C LEU A 524 -10.31 17.20 -26.87
N ALA A 525 -10.19 17.00 -28.19
CA ALA A 525 -9.95 18.10 -29.14
C ALA A 525 -10.97 19.24 -29.02
N ALA A 526 -12.23 18.92 -28.67
CA ALA A 526 -13.27 19.92 -28.42
C ALA A 526 -12.94 20.87 -27.24
N LEU A 527 -12.18 20.39 -26.24
CA LEU A 527 -11.69 21.13 -25.08
C LEU A 527 -10.35 21.84 -25.35
N GLY A 528 -9.71 21.54 -26.49
CA GLY A 528 -8.44 22.11 -26.93
C GLY A 528 -7.29 21.85 -25.96
N PRO A 529 -6.78 20.60 -25.89
CA PRO A 529 -5.71 20.22 -24.97
C PRO A 529 -4.38 20.84 -25.37
N VAL A 530 -3.64 21.33 -24.38
CA VAL A 530 -2.29 21.90 -24.53
C VAL A 530 -1.34 21.15 -23.61
N GLU A 531 -0.37 20.46 -24.20
CA GLU A 531 0.62 19.69 -23.43
C GLU A 531 1.57 20.60 -22.66
N LEU A 532 1.69 20.37 -21.36
CA LEU A 532 2.64 21.03 -20.47
C LEU A 532 3.78 20.09 -20.07
N VAL A 533 3.43 18.87 -19.66
CA VAL A 533 4.37 17.83 -19.23
C VAL A 533 4.06 16.53 -19.97
N PRO A 534 5.03 15.92 -20.68
CA PRO A 534 6.46 16.27 -20.73
C PRO A 534 6.73 17.57 -21.50
N GLY A 535 5.85 17.99 -22.40
CA GLY A 535 6.04 19.18 -23.21
C GLY A 535 6.37 18.81 -24.65
N LYS A 536 5.84 19.60 -25.59
CA LYS A 536 5.83 19.28 -27.03
C LYS A 536 7.20 18.95 -27.63
N ASP A 537 8.27 19.57 -27.11
CA ASP A 537 9.63 19.46 -27.67
C ASP A 537 10.27 18.08 -27.40
N ARG A 538 9.74 17.28 -26.46
CA ARG A 538 10.28 15.96 -26.12
C ARG A 538 9.63 14.87 -26.96
N ALA A 539 9.67 14.95 -28.28
CA ALA A 539 8.84 14.13 -29.18
C ALA A 539 9.34 12.68 -29.39
N SER A 540 10.65 12.47 -29.37
CA SER A 540 11.29 11.18 -29.64
C SER A 540 11.46 10.30 -28.40
N ASP A 541 11.66 8.99 -28.60
CA ASP A 541 12.00 8.03 -27.54
C ASP A 541 13.18 8.51 -26.69
N ALA A 542 14.24 9.02 -27.33
CA ALA A 542 15.45 9.47 -26.66
C ALA A 542 15.20 10.69 -25.77
N GLU A 543 14.40 11.65 -26.25
CA GLU A 543 14.03 12.83 -25.48
C GLU A 543 13.11 12.49 -24.30
N VAL A 544 12.19 11.54 -24.48
CA VAL A 544 11.35 11.07 -23.37
C VAL A 544 12.19 10.32 -22.33
N LYS A 545 13.16 9.49 -22.73
CA LYS A 545 14.09 8.82 -21.79
C LYS A 545 14.91 9.84 -21.00
N LYS A 546 15.49 10.82 -21.70
CA LYS A 546 16.20 11.94 -21.08
C LYS A 546 15.30 12.70 -20.11
N TRP A 547 14.06 12.99 -20.49
CA TRP A 547 13.12 13.69 -19.62
C TRP A 547 12.78 12.89 -18.34
N LEU A 548 12.56 11.57 -18.48
CA LEU A 548 12.26 10.69 -17.35
C LEU A 548 13.43 10.56 -16.37
N VAL A 549 14.64 10.36 -16.89
CA VAL A 549 15.83 10.03 -16.09
C VAL A 549 16.67 11.27 -15.82
N ASP A 550 17.17 11.90 -16.89
CA ASP A 550 18.13 12.99 -16.80
C ASP A 550 17.52 14.29 -16.25
N GLU A 551 16.25 14.55 -16.59
CA GLU A 551 15.47 15.70 -16.10
C GLU A 551 14.60 15.34 -14.89
N GLU A 552 14.80 14.15 -14.32
CA GLU A 552 14.26 13.75 -13.01
C GLU A 552 12.73 13.60 -12.90
N ASN A 553 12.03 13.28 -14.00
CA ASN A 553 10.56 13.18 -14.01
C ASN A 553 10.00 11.77 -13.74
N LEU A 554 10.83 10.81 -13.34
CA LEU A 554 10.41 9.50 -12.88
C LEU A 554 10.47 9.39 -11.35
N ASN A 555 9.42 8.88 -10.70
CA ASN A 555 9.37 8.60 -9.28
C ASN A 555 9.51 7.09 -9.01
N ALA A 556 10.25 6.74 -7.95
CA ALA A 556 10.52 5.35 -7.59
C ALA A 556 9.32 4.59 -7.02
N SER A 557 8.35 5.30 -6.45
CA SER A 557 7.31 4.71 -5.62
C SER A 557 5.98 5.43 -5.79
N ASN A 558 4.90 4.67 -5.68
CA ASN A 558 3.53 5.15 -5.51
C ASN A 558 2.98 4.75 -4.14
N GLY A 559 3.85 4.42 -3.18
CA GLY A 559 3.50 3.94 -1.84
C GLY A 559 3.08 2.47 -1.77
N HIS A 560 3.52 1.63 -2.71
CA HIS A 560 3.08 0.23 -2.86
C HIS A 560 4.20 -0.78 -2.58
N SER A 561 5.19 -0.40 -1.77
CA SER A 561 6.31 -1.26 -1.40
C SER A 561 5.84 -2.62 -0.83
N CYS A 562 6.37 -3.71 -1.40
CA CYS A 562 6.00 -5.08 -1.08
C CYS A 562 7.16 -6.07 -1.28
N GLY A 563 6.97 -7.34 -0.89
CA GLY A 563 7.85 -8.46 -1.27
C GLY A 563 9.09 -8.72 -0.41
N THR A 564 9.41 -7.86 0.55
CA THR A 564 10.63 -7.98 1.37
C THR A 564 10.66 -9.14 2.37
N ALA A 565 9.57 -9.89 2.50
CA ALA A 565 9.54 -11.17 3.17
C ALA A 565 8.59 -12.12 2.42
N SER A 566 8.91 -12.34 1.14
CA SER A 566 8.07 -13.01 0.15
C SER A 566 7.55 -14.38 0.60
N MET A 567 6.26 -14.61 0.36
CA MET A 567 5.61 -15.91 0.44
C MET A 567 5.94 -16.73 -0.81
N MET A 568 6.95 -17.60 -0.68
CA MET A 568 7.45 -18.47 -1.73
C MET A 568 8.13 -19.69 -1.09
N PRO A 569 8.35 -20.80 -1.82
CA PRO A 569 9.21 -21.88 -1.35
C PRO A 569 10.59 -21.39 -0.95
N ARG A 570 11.15 -21.93 0.15
CA ARG A 570 12.47 -21.56 0.66
C ARG A 570 13.59 -21.67 -0.38
N HIS A 571 13.55 -22.70 -1.23
CA HIS A 571 14.55 -22.92 -2.29
C HIS A 571 14.46 -21.91 -3.45
N LEU A 572 13.42 -21.08 -3.45
CA LEU A 572 13.21 -19.95 -4.38
C LEU A 572 13.36 -18.60 -3.66
N GLY A 573 14.03 -18.57 -2.51
CA GLY A 573 14.26 -17.33 -1.77
C GLY A 573 13.10 -16.86 -0.91
N GLY A 574 12.10 -17.70 -0.66
CA GLY A 574 10.97 -17.35 0.18
C GLY A 574 11.32 -17.23 1.67
N VAL A 575 10.58 -16.37 2.36
CA VAL A 575 10.71 -16.10 3.81
C VAL A 575 9.61 -16.80 4.60
N VAL A 576 8.39 -16.83 4.06
CA VAL A 576 7.25 -17.54 4.66
C VAL A 576 6.71 -18.61 3.72
N ASP A 577 6.14 -19.67 4.30
CA ASP A 577 5.36 -20.65 3.56
C ASP A 577 3.96 -20.13 3.20
N PHE A 578 3.18 -20.92 2.44
CA PHE A 578 1.80 -20.56 2.06
C PHE A 578 0.82 -20.51 3.26
N ASN A 579 1.25 -20.93 4.46
CA ASN A 579 0.52 -20.74 5.71
C ASN A 579 1.04 -19.52 6.48
N LEU A 580 1.90 -18.69 5.89
CA LEU A 580 2.47 -17.47 6.46
C LEU A 580 3.49 -17.67 7.58
N LYS A 581 3.93 -18.91 7.84
CA LYS A 581 4.93 -19.20 8.87
C LYS A 581 6.34 -18.88 8.37
N VAL A 582 7.15 -18.22 9.19
CA VAL A 582 8.55 -17.92 8.86
C VAL A 582 9.39 -19.19 8.88
N TYR A 583 10.11 -19.46 7.79
CA TYR A 583 10.92 -20.67 7.67
C TYR A 583 11.97 -20.80 8.78
N GLY A 584 12.06 -22.00 9.37
CA GLY A 584 13.00 -22.32 10.45
C GLY A 584 12.54 -21.84 11.84
N THR A 585 11.34 -21.27 11.94
CA THR A 585 10.76 -20.83 13.22
C THR A 585 9.51 -21.61 13.58
N SER A 586 9.11 -21.51 14.85
CA SER A 586 7.77 -21.82 15.32
C SER A 586 7.19 -20.58 16.03
N HIS A 587 5.85 -20.48 16.05
CA HIS A 587 5.13 -19.39 16.72
C HIS A 587 5.41 -17.99 16.13
N LEU A 588 5.84 -17.90 14.87
CA LEU A 588 6.05 -16.65 14.15
C LEU A 588 5.43 -16.71 12.76
N SER A 589 4.58 -15.73 12.46
CA SER A 589 4.02 -15.50 11.12
C SER A 589 4.20 -14.06 10.66
N ILE A 590 3.99 -13.83 9.37
CA ILE A 590 3.97 -12.48 8.77
C ILE A 590 2.64 -12.26 8.06
N ALA A 591 2.00 -11.13 8.33
CA ALA A 591 0.75 -10.71 7.71
C ALA A 591 0.78 -9.21 7.38
N ASP A 592 1.48 -8.84 6.31
CA ASP A 592 1.46 -7.51 5.70
C ASP A 592 1.93 -7.57 4.23
N THR A 593 2.12 -6.43 3.56
CA THR A 593 2.52 -6.38 2.14
C THR A 593 3.90 -6.98 1.85
N SER A 594 4.76 -7.21 2.85
CA SER A 594 6.07 -7.84 2.68
C SER A 594 5.95 -9.26 2.13
N ILE A 595 4.83 -9.96 2.37
CA ILE A 595 4.64 -11.34 1.91
C ILE A 595 4.31 -11.45 0.43
N ILE A 596 3.89 -10.35 -0.22
CA ILE A 596 3.45 -10.35 -1.62
C ILE A 596 4.61 -10.78 -2.52
N PRO A 597 4.57 -11.96 -3.18
CA PRO A 597 5.72 -12.44 -3.92
C PRO A 597 5.89 -11.73 -5.28
N LEU A 598 4.77 -11.37 -5.90
CA LEU A 598 4.69 -10.51 -7.08
C LEU A 598 3.65 -9.42 -6.85
N LEU A 599 4.05 -8.17 -7.09
CA LEU A 599 3.17 -7.01 -6.95
C LEU A 599 1.92 -7.15 -7.85
N VAL A 600 0.75 -6.85 -7.28
CA VAL A 600 -0.54 -6.92 -7.97
C VAL A 600 -0.72 -5.74 -8.92
N GLY A 601 -1.49 -5.92 -10.00
CA GLY A 601 -1.84 -4.85 -10.94
C GLY A 601 -2.91 -3.89 -10.38
N ALA A 602 -2.73 -3.41 -9.15
CA ALA A 602 -3.63 -2.52 -8.44
C ALA A 602 -2.93 -1.84 -7.26
N HIS A 603 -3.62 -0.88 -6.64
CA HIS A 603 -3.18 -0.31 -5.37
C HIS A 603 -3.28 -1.37 -4.26
N THR A 604 -2.28 -1.43 -3.38
CA THR A 604 -2.09 -2.58 -2.46
C THR A 604 -3.03 -2.58 -1.24
N GLN A 605 -3.85 -1.55 -1.06
CA GLN A 605 -4.74 -1.44 0.11
C GLN A 605 -5.71 -2.62 0.20
N SER A 606 -6.41 -2.96 -0.89
CA SER A 606 -7.40 -4.04 -0.89
C SER A 606 -6.73 -5.39 -0.61
N THR A 607 -5.56 -5.61 -1.21
CA THR A 607 -4.74 -6.82 -1.02
C THR A 607 -4.25 -6.93 0.42
N ALA A 608 -3.87 -5.83 1.07
CA ALA A 608 -3.46 -5.83 2.46
C ALA A 608 -4.60 -6.25 3.40
N TYR A 609 -5.83 -5.77 3.18
CA TYR A 609 -6.98 -6.24 3.96
C TYR A 609 -7.28 -7.72 3.68
N MET A 610 -7.23 -8.16 2.42
CA MET A 610 -7.41 -9.58 2.06
C MET A 610 -6.38 -10.48 2.76
N ILE A 611 -5.10 -10.06 2.78
CA ILE A 611 -4.03 -10.76 3.51
C ILE A 611 -4.38 -10.84 4.99
N GLY A 612 -4.82 -9.74 5.61
CA GLY A 612 -5.21 -9.73 7.02
C GLY A 612 -6.36 -10.68 7.34
N GLU A 613 -7.42 -10.67 6.53
CA GLU A 613 -8.57 -11.57 6.70
C GLU A 613 -8.18 -13.05 6.57
N LYS A 614 -7.37 -13.38 5.56
CA LYS A 614 -6.91 -14.76 5.33
C LYS A 614 -5.91 -15.22 6.39
N ALA A 615 -4.98 -14.34 6.78
CA ALA A 615 -4.01 -14.62 7.82
C ALA A 615 -4.71 -14.95 9.15
N ALA A 616 -5.75 -14.20 9.52
CA ALA A 616 -6.51 -14.48 10.72
C ALA A 616 -7.12 -15.90 10.71
N ASP A 617 -7.75 -16.32 9.61
CA ASP A 617 -8.30 -17.66 9.49
C ASP A 617 -7.21 -18.75 9.55
N LEU A 618 -6.08 -18.56 8.86
CA LEU A 618 -4.95 -19.47 8.92
C LEU A 618 -4.40 -19.60 10.35
N ILE A 619 -4.28 -18.50 11.09
CA ILE A 619 -3.79 -18.51 12.47
C ILE A 619 -4.80 -19.19 13.40
N LYS A 620 -6.10 -18.83 13.31
CA LYS A 620 -7.17 -19.48 14.09
C LYS A 620 -7.17 -20.99 13.87
N SER A 621 -7.05 -21.44 12.62
CA SER A 621 -7.05 -22.88 12.28
C SER A 621 -5.95 -23.68 13.00
N ARG A 622 -4.82 -23.03 13.34
CA ARG A 622 -3.68 -23.69 14.01
C ARG A 622 -3.79 -23.70 15.53
N HIS A 623 -4.58 -22.80 16.11
CA HIS A 623 -4.60 -22.58 17.57
C HIS A 623 -5.92 -22.97 18.24
N GLY A 624 -6.91 -23.41 17.45
CA GLY A 624 -8.30 -23.56 17.92
C GLY A 624 -8.74 -22.29 18.64
#